data_AF-A0A841K3E5-F1
#
_entry.id   AF-A0A841K3E5-F1
#
_cell.length_a   1.000
_cell.length_b   1.000
_cell.length_c   1.000
_cell.angle_alpha   90.00
_cell.angle_beta   90.00
_cell.angle_gamma   90.00
#
_symmetry.space_group_name_H-M   'P 1'
#
loop_
_entity.id
_entity.type
_entity.pdbx_description
1 polymer ?
#
loop_
_entity_poly.entity_id
_entity_poly.type
_entity_poly.pdbx_seq_one_letter_code
_entity_poly.pdbx_strand_id
1 'polypeptide(L)'
;MRDCVDYRENILLHLDKELCVSQADELRTHLELCENCRETLEAEKELSRVLRRSRPLYSAPASLRDRLLRAMNEPDSGSLPRK
;
A
#
# COMPACT_ATOMS: atom_id res chain seq x y z
N MET A 1 -16.87 -12.59 15.74
CA MET A 1 -17.15 -11.90 14.46
C MET A 1 -16.94 -10.43 14.76
N ARG A 2 -15.87 -9.81 14.22
CA ARG A 2 -15.75 -8.35 14.28
C ARG A 2 -16.77 -7.75 13.33
N ASP A 3 -17.38 -6.65 13.73
CA ASP A 3 -18.42 -6.02 12.92
C ASP A 3 -17.79 -5.37 11.68
N CYS A 4 -18.58 -5.17 10.63
CA CYS A 4 -18.11 -4.55 9.38
C CYS A 4 -17.50 -3.15 9.62
N VAL A 5 -17.86 -2.50 10.72
CA VAL A 5 -17.33 -1.20 11.15
C VAL A 5 -15.83 -1.30 11.48
N ASP A 6 -15.38 -2.36 12.14
CA ASP A 6 -13.99 -2.56 12.54
C ASP A 6 -13.06 -2.78 11.33
N TYR A 7 -13.61 -3.29 10.22
CA TYR A 7 -12.84 -3.54 9.00
C TYR A 7 -12.67 -2.30 8.12
N ARG A 8 -13.43 -1.22 8.33
CA ARG A 8 -13.27 0.02 7.55
C ARG A 8 -11.91 0.67 7.76
N GLU A 9 -11.44 0.71 9.00
CA GLU A 9 -10.11 1.23 9.32
C GLU A 9 -9.02 0.32 8.72
N ASN A 10 -9.17 -1.00 8.86
CA ASN A 10 -8.25 -1.97 8.27
C ASN A 10 -8.20 -1.87 6.74
N ILE A 11 -9.30 -1.56 6.07
CA ILE A 11 -9.35 -1.31 4.63
C ILE A 11 -8.46 -0.11 4.26
N LEU A 12 -8.55 1.01 4.98
CA LEU A 12 -7.73 2.19 4.73
C LEU A 12 -6.24 1.89 4.96
N LEU A 13 -5.91 1.28 6.10
CA LEU A 13 -4.54 0.86 6.44
C LEU A 13 -3.97 -0.14 5.41
N HIS A 14 -4.82 -1.01 4.87
CA HIS A 14 -4.43 -1.93 3.80
C HIS A 14 -4.05 -1.18 2.51
N LEU A 15 -4.80 -0.13 2.14
CA LEU A 15 -4.51 0.68 0.95
C LEU A 15 -3.21 1.48 1.08
N ASP A 16 -2.85 1.88 2.30
CA ASP A 16 -1.61 2.60 2.59
C ASP A 16 -0.42 1.66 2.88
N LYS A 17 -0.64 0.33 2.84
CA LYS A 17 0.36 -0.71 3.14
C LYS A 17 0.90 -0.65 4.58
N GLU A 18 0.09 -0.13 5.51
CA GLU A 18 0.43 -0.02 6.93
C GLU A 18 -0.19 -1.13 7.78
N LEU A 19 -1.04 -1.96 7.18
CA LEU A 19 -1.65 -3.10 7.85
C LEU A 19 -0.63 -4.22 8.05
N CYS A 20 -0.53 -4.75 9.27
CA CYS A 20 0.37 -5.88 9.54
C CYS A 20 -0.19 -7.20 8.99
N VAL A 21 0.71 -8.18 8.77
CA VAL A 21 0.40 -9.40 8.01
C VAL A 21 -0.79 -10.17 8.58
N SER A 22 -0.88 -10.31 9.90
CA SER A 22 -2.00 -11.00 10.56
C SER A 22 -3.34 -10.30 10.32
N GLN A 23 -3.38 -8.98 10.42
CA GLN A 23 -4.58 -8.19 10.17
C GLN A 23 -5.00 -8.20 8.70
N ALA A 24 -4.03 -8.27 7.78
CA ALA A 24 -4.29 -8.38 6.35
C ALA A 24 -4.93 -9.73 6.00
N ASP A 25 -4.50 -10.82 6.64
CA ASP A 25 -5.11 -12.13 6.48
C ASP A 25 -6.54 -12.15 7.05
N GLU A 26 -6.76 -11.58 8.24
CA GLU A 26 -8.10 -11.44 8.83
C GLU A 26 -9.05 -10.63 7.94
N LEU A 27 -8.56 -9.51 7.39
CA LEU A 27 -9.33 -8.68 6.45
C LEU A 27 -9.66 -9.46 5.18
N ARG A 28 -8.71 -10.23 4.62
CA ARG A 28 -8.94 -11.04 3.42
C ARG A 28 -10.04 -12.08 3.64
N THR A 29 -9.98 -12.81 4.75
CA THR A 29 -11.05 -13.77 5.10
C THR A 29 -12.40 -13.09 5.26
N HIS A 30 -12.45 -11.89 5.83
CA HIS A 30 -13.70 -11.14 5.96
C HIS A 30 -14.26 -10.71 4.59
N LEU A 31 -13.41 -10.25 3.67
CA LEU A 31 -13.81 -9.81 2.33
C LEU A 31 -14.35 -10.97 1.46
N GLU A 32 -13.93 -12.20 1.70
CA GLU A 32 -14.50 -13.39 1.04
C GLU A 32 -15.97 -13.59 1.43
N LEU A 33 -16.34 -13.26 2.67
CA LEU A 33 -17.66 -13.52 3.24
C LEU A 33 -18.59 -12.30 3.24
N CYS A 34 -18.06 -11.08 3.15
CA CYS A 34 -18.84 -9.84 3.27
C CYS A 34 -18.80 -8.99 1.99
N GLU A 35 -19.93 -8.91 1.30
CA GLU A 35 -20.07 -8.10 0.08
C GLU A 35 -19.98 -6.59 0.36
N ASN A 36 -20.61 -6.11 1.44
CA ASN A 36 -20.57 -4.69 1.83
C ASN A 36 -19.13 -4.17 2.06
N CYS A 37 -18.27 -4.98 2.68
CA CYS A 37 -16.87 -4.61 2.88
C CYS A 37 -16.06 -4.67 1.58
N ARG A 38 -16.41 -5.54 0.62
CA ARG A 38 -15.81 -5.51 -0.73
C ARG A 38 -16.18 -4.23 -1.48
N GLU A 39 -17.45 -3.85 -1.46
CA GLU A 39 -17.91 -2.61 -2.09
C GLU A 39 -17.23 -1.39 -1.47
N THR A 40 -17.10 -1.37 -0.14
CA THR A 40 -16.38 -0.31 0.57
C THR A 40 -14.90 -0.26 0.14
N LEU A 41 -14.23 -1.41 0.09
CA LEU A 41 -12.83 -1.49 -0.37
C LEU A 41 -12.66 -0.95 -1.78
N GLU A 42 -13.53 -1.30 -2.72
CA GLU A 42 -13.45 -0.81 -4.10
C GLU A 42 -13.73 0.70 -4.19
N ALA A 43 -14.69 1.21 -3.41
CA ALA A 43 -14.95 2.66 -3.34
C ALA A 43 -13.72 3.44 -2.83
N GLU A 44 -13.09 2.96 -1.75
CA GLU A 44 -11.89 3.60 -1.19
C GLU A 44 -10.69 3.49 -2.13
N LYS A 45 -10.54 2.37 -2.86
CA LYS A 45 -9.52 2.22 -3.91
C LYS A 45 -9.69 3.25 -5.02
N GLU A 46 -10.91 3.43 -5.52
CA GLU A 46 -11.17 4.38 -6.59
C GLU A 46 -10.91 5.81 -6.12
N LEU A 47 -11.34 6.16 -4.91
CA LEU A 47 -11.03 7.46 -4.30
C LEU A 47 -9.52 7.68 -4.19
N SER A 48 -8.78 6.71 -3.65
CA SER A 48 -7.31 6.77 -3.54
C SER A 48 -6.65 6.94 -4.91
N ARG A 49 -7.16 6.27 -5.95
CA ARG A 49 -6.68 6.41 -7.32
C ARG A 49 -6.89 7.82 -7.86
N VAL A 50 -8.09 8.39 -7.68
CA VAL A 50 -8.41 9.76 -8.09
C VAL A 50 -7.50 10.76 -7.36
N LEU A 51 -7.34 10.61 -6.05
CA LEU A 51 -6.48 11.48 -5.24
C LEU A 51 -5.00 11.39 -5.66
N ARG A 52 -4.49 10.18 -5.94
CA ARG A 52 -3.13 9.98 -6.45
C ARG A 52 -2.94 10.64 -7.81
N ARG A 53 -3.95 10.60 -8.67
CA ARG A 53 -3.95 11.28 -9.98
C ARG A 53 -3.97 12.80 -9.86
N SER A 54 -4.59 13.34 -8.81
CA SER A 54 -4.72 14.79 -8.59
C SER A 54 -3.62 15.42 -7.71
N ARG A 55 -2.67 14.64 -7.20
CA ARG A 55 -1.56 15.16 -6.36
C ARG A 55 -0.63 16.11 -7.15
N PRO A 56 0.07 17.05 -6.47
CA PRO A 56 0.85 18.11 -7.13
C PRO A 56 1.90 17.60 -8.12
N LEU A 57 2.03 18.33 -9.22
CA LEU A 57 2.81 18.12 -10.45
C LEU A 57 4.34 18.07 -10.31
N TYR A 58 4.88 17.91 -9.11
CA TYR A 58 6.33 17.90 -8.93
C TYR A 58 6.87 16.49 -9.15
N SER A 59 7.33 16.25 -10.37
CA SER A 59 8.13 15.07 -10.69
C SER A 59 9.41 15.12 -9.85
N ALA A 60 9.81 13.97 -9.31
CA ALA A 60 11.14 13.84 -8.72
C ALA A 60 12.20 14.29 -9.75
N PRO A 61 13.21 15.08 -9.34
CA PRO A 61 14.27 15.51 -10.25
C PRO A 61 14.86 14.31 -10.99
N ALA A 62 15.14 14.48 -12.29
CA ALA A 62 15.70 13.41 -13.13
C ALA A 62 16.96 12.80 -12.49
N SER A 63 17.81 13.63 -11.89
CA SER A 63 19.00 13.21 -11.15
C SER A 63 18.71 12.25 -9.99
N LEU A 64 17.59 12.41 -9.29
CA LEU A 64 17.18 11.51 -8.20
C LEU A 64 16.65 10.19 -8.76
N ARG A 65 15.85 10.25 -9.83
CA ARG A 65 15.35 9.05 -10.52
C ARG A 65 16.47 8.21 -11.11
N ASP A 66 17.45 8.84 -11.76
CA ASP A 66 18.59 8.15 -12.37
C ASP A 66 19.47 7.47 -11.31
N ARG A 67 19.67 8.13 -10.16
CA ARG A 67 20.38 7.52 -9.02
C ARG A 67 19.65 6.29 -8.49
N LEU A 68 18.32 6.34 -8.36
CA LEU A 68 17.53 5.19 -7.90
C LEU A 68 17.57 4.04 -8.92
N LEU A 69 17.41 4.32 -10.21
CA LEU A 69 17.46 3.31 -11.26
C LEU A 69 18.83 2.63 -11.37
N ARG A 70 19.92 3.36 -11.12
CA ARG A 70 21.27 2.76 -11.02
C ARG A 70 21.37 1.86 -9.80
N ALA A 71 20.99 2.35 -8.62
CA ALA A 71 21.03 1.57 -7.39
C ALA A 71 20.17 0.29 -7.42
N MET A 72 19.06 0.28 -8.18
CA MET A 72 18.22 -0.90 -8.37
C MET A 72 18.78 -1.92 -9.38
N ASN A 73 19.62 -1.48 -10.32
CA ASN A 73 20.25 -2.34 -11.34
C ASN A 73 21.65 -2.82 -10.94
N GLU A 74 22.28 -2.18 -9.95
CA GLU A 74 23.50 -2.71 -9.35
C GLU A 74 23.14 -3.96 -8.54
N PRO A 75 23.74 -5.12 -8.83
CA PRO A 75 23.58 -6.29 -7.97
C PRO A 75 24.14 -5.92 -6.60
N ASP A 76 23.31 -6.09 -5.57
CA ASP A 76 23.64 -5.87 -4.17
C ASP A 76 25.05 -6.37 -3.85
N SER A 77 26.00 -5.43 -3.85
CA SER A 77 27.37 -5.61 -3.42
C SER A 77 27.52 -4.92 -2.06
N GLY A 78 26.52 -5.11 -1.19
CA GLY A 78 26.37 -4.46 0.11
C GLY A 78 26.53 -5.40 1.30
N SER A 79 27.39 -6.42 1.22
CA SER A 79 27.94 -7.04 2.43
C SER A 79 28.93 -6.07 3.07
N LEU A 80 28.53 -5.39 4.14
CA LEU A 80 29.43 -4.61 5.00
C LEU A 80 29.88 -5.49 6.19
N PRO A 81 31.19 -5.73 6.37
CA PRO A 81 31.68 -6.32 7.61
C PRO A 81 31.54 -5.30 8.75
N ARG A 82 30.84 -5.67 9.82
CA ARG A 82 30.90 -4.95 11.10
C ARG A 82 32.33 -5.04 11.64
N LYS A 83 32.94 -3.89 11.89
CA LYS A 83 34.18 -3.74 12.66
C LYS A 83 33.90 -3.87 14.15
#